data_AF-A0A9E0YSF3-F1
#
_entry.id   AF-A0A9E0YSF3-F1
#
_cell.length_a   1.000
_cell.length_b   1.000
_cell.length_c   1.000
_cell.angle_alpha   90.00
_cell.angle_beta   90.00
_cell.angle_gamma   90.00
#
_symmetry.space_group_name_H-M   'P 1'
#
loop_
_entity.id
_entity.type
_entity.pdbx_description
1 polymer ?
#
loop_
_entity_poly.entity_id
_entity_poly.type
_entity_poly.pdbx_seq_one_letter_code
_entity_poly.pdbx_strand_id
1 'polypeptide(L)'
;MTDSVDKAIVPIVKRSLENENFRDTVITGKLCQVVLMTLQPGQEIGAEVHEDHDQILVLTEGNGQAVLEGQAREVGTNDLIFVHAGAEHNFINTGSRPLKLYTMYAPPEHAEGTRHATKAEADAAEDH
;
A
#
# COMPACT_ATOMS: atom_id res chain seq x y z
N MET A 1 13.22 -25.94 -5.53
CA MET A 1 11.77 -25.91 -5.84
C MET A 1 10.95 -25.46 -4.63
N THR A 2 11.25 -25.96 -3.42
CA THR A 2 10.65 -25.50 -2.15
C THR A 2 10.79 -23.99 -1.93
N ASP A 3 11.99 -23.42 -2.10
CA ASP A 3 12.24 -21.97 -1.93
C ASP A 3 11.39 -21.06 -2.82
N SER A 4 10.96 -21.55 -3.99
CA SER A 4 10.10 -20.77 -4.89
C SER A 4 8.63 -20.82 -4.48
N VAL A 5 8.21 -21.90 -3.82
CA VAL A 5 6.84 -22.05 -3.30
C VAL A 5 6.70 -21.26 -2.00
N ASP A 6 7.70 -21.31 -1.13
CA ASP A 6 7.72 -20.58 0.14
C ASP A 6 7.70 -19.06 -0.06
N LYS A 7 8.27 -18.56 -1.19
CA LYS A 7 8.19 -17.14 -1.58
C LYS A 7 6.82 -16.74 -2.15
N ALA A 8 6.03 -17.68 -2.65
CA ALA A 8 4.72 -17.42 -3.27
C ALA A 8 3.55 -17.53 -2.28
N ILE A 9 3.73 -18.24 -1.15
CA ILE A 9 2.70 -18.42 -0.12
C ILE A 9 3.11 -17.64 1.13
N VAL A 10 2.46 -16.50 1.35
CA VAL A 10 2.85 -15.56 2.40
C VAL A 10 1.68 -15.35 3.37
N PRO A 11 1.90 -15.38 4.70
CA PRO A 11 0.87 -15.02 5.69
C PRO A 11 0.66 -13.50 5.70
N ILE A 12 0.02 -12.98 4.66
CA ILE A 12 0.04 -11.54 4.32
C ILE A 12 -0.52 -10.66 5.44
N VAL A 13 -1.62 -11.08 6.08
CA VAL A 13 -2.20 -10.32 7.20
C VAL A 13 -1.22 -10.25 8.37
N LYS A 14 -0.59 -11.38 8.73
CA LYS A 14 0.43 -11.38 9.79
C LYS A 14 1.59 -10.45 9.45
N ARG A 15 2.11 -10.52 8.22
CA ARG A 15 3.21 -9.63 7.80
C ARG A 15 2.80 -8.16 7.78
N SER A 16 1.58 -7.85 7.35
CA SER A 16 1.04 -6.48 7.37
C SER A 16 0.98 -5.95 8.79
N LEU A 17 0.49 -6.74 9.74
CA LEU A 17 0.45 -6.38 11.16
C LEU A 17 1.84 -6.20 11.78
N GLU A 18 2.83 -6.98 11.36
CA GLU A 18 4.22 -6.91 11.84
C GLU A 18 5.06 -5.84 11.11
N ASN A 19 4.60 -5.31 9.97
CA ASN A 19 5.34 -4.32 9.21
C ASN A 19 5.30 -2.95 9.91
N GLU A 20 6.47 -2.34 10.05
CA GLU A 20 6.61 -0.98 10.59
C GLU A 20 7.15 0.01 9.54
N ASN A 21 7.49 -0.46 8.34
CA ASN A 21 7.99 0.39 7.27
C ASN A 21 6.83 1.13 6.59
N PHE A 22 7.07 2.36 6.15
CA PHE A 22 6.11 3.09 5.32
C PHE A 22 5.76 2.32 4.05
N ARG A 23 6.76 1.68 3.41
CA ARG A 23 6.60 0.85 2.21
C ARG A 23 7.55 -0.34 2.25
N ASP A 24 7.04 -1.54 1.96
CA ASP A 24 7.85 -2.78 1.87
C ASP A 24 7.30 -3.70 0.77
N THR A 25 8.06 -3.90 -0.31
CA THR A 25 7.65 -4.79 -1.40
C THR A 25 7.77 -6.26 -0.98
N VAL A 26 6.68 -7.02 -1.14
CA VAL A 26 6.58 -8.40 -0.66
C VAL A 26 6.80 -9.41 -1.77
N ILE A 27 6.05 -9.26 -2.86
CA ILE A 27 6.11 -10.12 -4.04
C ILE A 27 6.03 -9.21 -5.25
N THR A 28 6.99 -9.31 -6.16
CA THR A 28 6.93 -8.63 -7.46
C THR A 28 6.92 -9.69 -8.55
N GLY A 29 5.79 -9.84 -9.21
CA GLY A 29 5.63 -10.68 -10.39
C GLY A 29 5.74 -9.86 -11.67
N LYS A 30 5.62 -10.52 -12.83
CA LYS A 30 5.65 -9.84 -14.13
C LYS A 30 4.46 -8.88 -14.36
N LEU A 31 3.31 -9.19 -13.76
CA LEU A 31 2.03 -8.51 -14.03
C LEU A 31 1.38 -7.90 -12.79
N CYS A 32 1.91 -8.19 -11.61
CA CYS A 32 1.31 -7.77 -10.35
C CYS A 32 2.37 -7.66 -9.26
N GLN A 33 2.18 -6.73 -8.34
CA GLN A 33 3.05 -6.52 -7.19
C GLN A 33 2.23 -6.42 -5.91
N VAL A 34 2.71 -7.01 -4.82
CA VAL A 34 2.14 -6.89 -3.47
C VAL A 34 3.11 -6.08 -2.61
N VAL A 35 2.60 -5.08 -1.93
CA VAL A 35 3.36 -4.16 -1.07
C VAL A 35 2.66 -4.02 0.28
N LEU A 36 3.42 -3.88 1.36
CA LEU A 36 2.90 -3.51 2.68
C LEU A 36 3.14 -2.04 2.93
N MET A 37 2.22 -1.40 3.63
CA MET A 37 2.40 -0.02 4.08
C MET A 37 1.94 0.15 5.52
N THR A 38 2.59 1.09 6.20
CA THR A 38 2.22 1.51 7.55
C THR A 38 2.29 3.02 7.64
N LEU A 39 1.12 3.62 7.89
CA LEU A 39 0.99 5.06 8.07
C LEU A 39 0.82 5.35 9.55
N GLN A 40 1.69 6.19 10.10
CA GLN A 40 1.54 6.72 11.45
C GLN A 40 0.37 7.70 11.53
N PRO A 41 -0.18 7.98 12.73
CA PRO A 41 -1.26 8.95 12.89
C PRO A 41 -0.97 10.28 12.18
N GLY A 42 -1.92 10.75 11.36
CA GLY A 42 -1.80 11.97 10.58
C GLY A 42 -0.94 11.86 9.31
N GLN A 43 -0.33 10.71 9.03
CA GLN A 43 0.36 10.48 7.76
C GLN A 43 -0.63 10.12 6.65
N GLU A 44 -0.22 10.40 5.43
CA GLU A 44 -0.86 9.98 4.19
C GLU A 44 0.11 9.19 3.32
N ILE A 45 -0.43 8.48 2.32
CA ILE A 45 0.40 7.92 1.24
C ILE A 45 0.97 9.06 0.42
N GLY A 46 0.09 9.94 -0.07
CA GLY A 46 0.39 10.95 -1.08
C GLY A 46 -0.73 10.93 -2.12
N ALA A 47 -1.10 12.11 -2.64
CA ALA A 47 -2.10 12.19 -3.70
C ALA A 47 -1.45 11.85 -5.05
N GLU A 48 -1.95 10.80 -5.69
CA GLU A 48 -1.35 10.24 -6.90
C GLU A 48 -2.41 9.85 -7.94
N VAL A 49 -1.95 9.67 -9.18
CA VAL A 49 -2.73 9.14 -10.32
C VAL A 49 -1.82 8.19 -11.09
N HIS A 50 -2.26 6.95 -11.24
CA HIS A 50 -1.60 5.97 -12.10
C HIS A 50 -2.44 5.75 -13.36
N GLU A 51 -1.97 6.21 -14.52
CA GLU A 51 -2.75 6.17 -15.78
C GLU A 51 -2.82 4.78 -16.41
N ASP A 52 -1.89 3.89 -16.09
CA ASP A 52 -1.64 2.64 -16.82
C ASP A 52 -1.96 1.38 -16.03
N HIS A 53 -2.38 1.49 -14.76
CA HIS A 53 -2.63 0.34 -13.90
C HIS A 53 -3.66 0.57 -12.81
N ASP A 54 -4.33 -0.51 -12.41
CA ASP A 54 -5.22 -0.52 -11.26
C ASP A 54 -4.43 -0.78 -9.97
N GLN A 55 -4.98 -0.30 -8.85
CA GLN A 55 -4.46 -0.58 -7.51
C GLN A 55 -5.60 -1.06 -6.58
N ILE A 56 -5.30 -2.06 -5.74
CA ILE A 56 -6.23 -2.55 -4.72
C ILE A 56 -5.56 -2.49 -3.36
N LEU A 57 -6.18 -1.83 -2.40
CA LEU A 57 -5.73 -1.77 -1.02
C LEU A 57 -6.68 -2.56 -0.12
N VAL A 58 -6.13 -3.27 0.86
CA VAL A 58 -6.92 -3.89 1.94
C VAL A 58 -6.34 -3.50 3.28
N LEU A 59 -7.16 -2.87 4.11
CA LEU A 59 -6.77 -2.43 5.43
C LEU A 59 -6.79 -3.61 6.41
N THR A 60 -5.68 -3.84 7.09
CA THR A 60 -5.52 -4.93 8.06
C THR A 60 -5.61 -4.47 9.51
N GLU A 61 -5.28 -3.21 9.79
CA GLU A 61 -5.46 -2.59 11.09
C GLU A 61 -5.63 -1.07 10.94
N GLY A 62 -6.49 -0.49 11.78
CA GLY A 62 -6.64 0.94 11.92
C GLY A 62 -7.89 1.47 11.22
N ASN A 63 -8.01 2.80 11.23
CA ASN A 63 -9.05 3.54 10.53
C ASN A 63 -8.42 4.77 9.87
N GLY A 64 -8.99 5.18 8.76
CA GLY A 64 -8.49 6.28 7.97
C GLY A 64 -9.56 6.83 7.03
N GLN A 65 -9.11 7.65 6.09
CA GLN A 65 -9.93 8.21 5.04
C GLN A 65 -9.32 7.88 3.69
N ALA A 66 -10.13 7.34 2.79
CA ALA A 66 -9.81 7.25 1.37
C ALA A 66 -10.42 8.48 0.67
N VAL A 67 -9.60 9.18 -0.09
CA VAL A 67 -10.03 10.26 -0.99
C VAL A 67 -9.93 9.70 -2.40
N LEU A 68 -11.05 9.52 -3.09
CA LEU A 68 -11.11 9.01 -4.46
C LEU A 68 -11.87 9.99 -5.32
N GLU A 69 -11.27 10.48 -6.41
CA GLU A 69 -11.86 11.46 -7.33
C GLU A 69 -12.47 12.67 -6.59
N GLY A 70 -11.72 13.20 -5.61
CA GLY A 70 -12.13 14.32 -4.76
C GLY A 70 -13.18 14.00 -3.70
N GLN A 71 -13.60 12.74 -3.55
CA GLN A 71 -14.58 12.31 -2.55
C GLN A 71 -13.93 11.56 -1.39
N ALA A 72 -14.06 12.12 -0.19
CA ALA A 72 -13.63 11.48 1.05
C ALA A 72 -14.65 10.45 1.56
N ARG A 73 -14.16 9.27 1.98
CA ARG A 73 -14.92 8.24 2.70
C ARG A 73 -14.08 7.66 3.83
N GLU A 74 -14.70 7.43 4.98
CA GLU A 74 -14.05 6.71 6.08
C GLU A 74 -13.89 5.24 5.71
N VAL A 75 -12.75 4.67 6.07
CA VAL A 75 -12.36 3.28 5.82
C VAL A 75 -11.67 2.71 7.05
N GLY A 76 -11.72 1.39 7.23
CA GLY A 76 -11.10 0.72 8.36
C GLY A 76 -10.76 -0.74 8.09
N THR A 77 -10.35 -1.45 9.15
CA THR A 77 -9.97 -2.86 9.08
C THR A 77 -10.97 -3.71 8.28
N ASN A 78 -10.45 -4.50 7.35
CA ASN A 78 -11.14 -5.37 6.39
C ASN A 78 -11.85 -4.67 5.23
N ASP A 79 -11.81 -3.34 5.13
CA ASP A 79 -12.26 -2.67 3.91
C ASP A 79 -11.27 -2.91 2.78
N LEU A 80 -11.83 -3.18 1.60
CA LEU A 80 -11.13 -3.21 0.32
C LEU A 80 -11.42 -1.92 -0.42
N ILE A 81 -10.38 -1.29 -0.96
CA ILE A 81 -10.48 -0.12 -1.81
C ILE A 81 -9.90 -0.48 -3.18
N PHE A 82 -10.70 -0.29 -4.21
CA PHE A 82 -10.28 -0.45 -5.60
C PHE A 82 -10.08 0.93 -6.21
N VAL A 83 -8.88 1.19 -6.70
CA VAL A 83 -8.50 2.41 -7.42
C VAL A 83 -8.34 2.03 -8.88
N HIS A 84 -9.20 2.60 -9.73
CA HIS A 84 -9.12 2.41 -11.18
C HIS A 84 -7.96 3.22 -11.76
N ALA A 85 -7.33 2.70 -12.81
CA ALA A 85 -6.38 3.46 -13.63
C ALA A 85 -6.97 4.83 -14.03
N GLY A 86 -6.19 5.89 -13.85
CA GLY A 86 -6.57 7.28 -14.08
C GLY A 86 -7.37 7.96 -12.96
N ALA A 87 -7.72 7.24 -11.89
CA ALA A 87 -8.42 7.85 -10.75
C ALA A 87 -7.42 8.53 -9.80
N GLU A 88 -7.66 9.82 -9.51
CA GLU A 88 -6.97 10.52 -8.41
C GLU A 88 -7.34 9.87 -7.08
N HIS A 89 -6.33 9.55 -6.28
CA HIS A 89 -6.52 8.89 -5.01
C HIS A 89 -5.50 9.32 -3.96
N ASN A 90 -5.92 9.26 -2.69
CA ASN A 90 -5.04 9.40 -1.53
C ASN A 90 -5.63 8.63 -0.35
N PHE A 91 -4.77 8.21 0.58
CA PHE A 91 -5.13 7.46 1.77
C PHE A 91 -4.47 8.08 2.99
N ILE A 92 -5.29 8.46 3.97
CA ILE A 92 -4.88 9.27 5.11
C ILE A 92 -5.22 8.51 6.39
N ASN A 93 -4.24 8.38 7.30
CA ASN A 93 -4.50 7.88 8.65
C ASN A 93 -5.10 8.99 9.53
N THR A 94 -6.42 8.97 9.69
CA THR A 94 -7.18 9.88 10.57
C THR A 94 -7.33 9.36 12.00
N GLY A 95 -6.84 8.14 12.29
CA GLY A 95 -6.88 7.51 13.59
C GLY A 95 -5.74 7.92 14.53
N SER A 96 -5.76 7.36 15.75
CA SER A 96 -4.74 7.57 16.78
C SER A 96 -3.71 6.43 16.87
N ARG A 97 -3.82 5.42 16.01
CA ARG A 97 -2.93 4.25 15.94
C ARG A 97 -2.44 4.09 14.50
N PRO A 98 -1.36 3.32 14.26
CA PRO A 98 -0.92 3.03 12.90
C PRO A 98 -2.04 2.43 12.04
N LEU A 99 -2.10 2.86 10.78
CA LEU A 99 -2.94 2.29 9.74
C LEU A 99 -2.07 1.33 8.93
N LYS A 100 -2.40 0.04 8.96
CA LYS A 100 -1.61 -1.02 8.33
C LYS A 100 -2.40 -1.66 7.21
N LEU A 101 -1.80 -1.78 6.05
CA LEU A 101 -2.44 -2.32 4.85
C LEU A 101 -1.47 -3.13 4.02
N TYR A 102 -2.03 -3.97 3.16
CA TYR A 102 -1.34 -4.43 1.96
C TYR A 102 -2.04 -3.88 0.73
N THR A 103 -1.26 -3.60 -0.30
CA THR A 103 -1.73 -3.12 -1.58
C THR A 103 -1.22 -3.99 -2.71
N MET A 104 -2.00 -4.06 -3.79
CA MET A 104 -1.69 -4.77 -5.01
C MET A 104 -1.71 -3.79 -6.17
N TYR A 105 -0.65 -3.75 -6.97
CA TYR A 105 -0.57 -3.00 -8.21
C TYR A 105 -0.59 -3.98 -9.39
N ALA A 106 -1.25 -3.63 -10.49
CA ALA A 106 -1.25 -4.45 -11.70
C ALA A 106 -1.25 -3.61 -12.99
N PRO A 107 -0.09 -3.43 -13.68
CA PRO A 107 1.27 -3.93 -13.41
C PRO A 107 1.97 -3.47 -12.11
N PRO A 108 3.16 -4.03 -11.78
CA PRO A 108 4.01 -3.55 -10.68
C PRO A 108 4.36 -2.07 -10.77
N GLU A 109 4.41 -1.40 -9.62
CA GLU A 109 4.71 0.04 -9.53
C GLU A 109 6.15 0.31 -9.07
N HIS A 110 6.60 -0.37 -8.01
CA HIS A 110 7.93 -0.12 -7.44
C HIS A 110 8.98 -1.14 -7.88
N ALA A 111 10.27 -0.79 -7.79
CA ALA A 111 11.35 -1.74 -8.00
C ALA A 111 11.27 -2.91 -7.00
N GLU A 112 11.61 -4.13 -7.44
CA GLU A 112 11.63 -5.31 -6.56
C GLU A 112 12.62 -5.11 -5.40
N GLY A 113 12.17 -5.40 -4.17
CA GLY A 113 13.00 -5.23 -2.97
C GLY A 113 13.01 -3.82 -2.40
N THR A 114 12.22 -2.89 -2.98
CA THR A 114 12.01 -1.55 -2.41
C THR A 114 11.51 -1.65 -0.97
N ARG A 115 12.18 -0.90 -0.09
CA ARG A 115 11.83 -0.76 1.31
C ARG A 115 12.15 0.65 1.78
N HIS A 116 11.11 1.38 2.20
CA HIS A 116 11.22 2.72 2.76
C HIS A 116 10.74 2.67 4.20
N ALA A 117 11.64 2.89 5.15
CA ALA A 117 11.30 2.89 6.57
C ALA A 117 10.37 4.06 6.90
N THR A 118 10.52 5.19 6.21
CA THR A 118 9.73 6.41 6.46
C THR A 118 9.11 6.96 5.17
N LYS A 119 8.06 7.77 5.31
CA LYS A 119 7.47 8.52 4.18
C LYS A 119 8.51 9.42 3.51
N ALA A 120 9.39 10.07 4.29
CA ALA A 120 10.42 10.95 3.74
C ALA A 120 11.40 10.22 2.81
N GLU A 121 11.73 8.96 3.12
CA GLU A 121 12.54 8.12 2.22
C GLU A 121 11.79 7.76 0.94
N ALA A 122 10.48 7.51 1.04
CA ALA A 122 9.63 7.22 -0.11
C ALA A 122 9.48 8.43 -1.03
N ASP A 123 9.15 9.59 -0.48
CA ASP A 123 9.00 10.84 -1.23
C ASP A 123 10.32 11.18 -1.97
N ALA A 124 11.46 11.05 -1.30
CA ALA A 124 12.77 11.31 -1.90
C ALA A 124 13.16 10.34 -3.02
N ALA A 125 12.56 9.13 -3.07
CA ALA A 125 12.81 8.14 -4.10
C ALA A 125 11.93 8.36 -5.36
N GLU A 126 10.80 9.05 -5.23
CA GLU A 126 9.88 9.35 -6.33
C GLU A 126 10.25 10.65 -7.06
N ASP A 127 10.97 11.56 -6.41
CA ASP A 127 11.52 12.80 -7.00
C ASP A 127 12.76 12.56 -7.91
N HIS A 128 13.05 11.32 -8.31
CA HIS A 128 14.24 10.90 -9.07
C HIS A 128 13.90 10.06 -10.31
#